data_AF-A0A4V3AU03-F1
#
_entry.id   AF-A0A4V3AU03-F1
#
_cell.length_a   1.000
_cell.length_b   1.000
_cell.length_c   1.000
_cell.angle_alpha   90.00
_cell.angle_beta   90.00
_cell.angle_gamma   90.00
#
_symmetry.space_group_name_H-M   'P 1'
#
loop_
_entity.id
_entity.type
_entity.pdbx_description
1 polymer ?
#
loop_
_entity_poly.entity_id
_entity_poly.type
_entity_poly.pdbx_seq_one_letter_code
_entity_poly.pdbx_strand_id
1 'polypeptide(L)'
;MVTSFFLMSIKPSTGSLKTGQKLAEYIRPAVVRIVNYAVVSWQYNGYNADINDFLKQLNYQSVIGGSGSGAIISSNGYIVTNAHVVEISKMEKGDVATEAMHQLAEQIAKTYNYDYNAVVNYLAKYNLYTDVQMVTKVILPGGDILDGEIKAYGAPVNQGKDVAVLKIEGKNFPTLTLGNSDNIQNQENIWVSGYPAAADSDLLSPDSSLISTTNSGQITTASKNTKQGSPVIQLNAAATHGNSGGPVVNEKGEIVGLLTFRGDTVNGQEVQGFNFAVPVNTVKEFVNDAGAKNTKSDTDTLYKEGLQLYWGGYYKNALEKFEAVQRIYPNHSEIKQYITNAEKKVDDSKILWSDYRTLFYIVDGVSGLLVILLLVFTFAFRPKQQTLTVAANPAPAPVPPAPTPQSTPDSILADLNKDGKIDVQELLKALQEQQKDKKDEDE
;
A
#
# COMPACT_ATOMS: atom_id res chain seq x y z
N MET A 1 18.07 -4.55 41.33
CA MET A 1 17.97 -3.15 40.87
C MET A 1 18.68 -2.90 39.55
N VAL A 2 20.02 -2.95 39.44
CA VAL A 2 20.71 -2.64 38.17
C VAL A 2 20.37 -3.61 37.04
N THR A 3 20.31 -4.92 37.33
CA THR A 3 19.93 -5.97 36.36
C THR A 3 18.46 -5.92 35.95
N SER A 4 17.56 -5.66 36.90
CA SER A 4 16.12 -5.49 36.63
C SER A 4 15.87 -4.30 35.71
N PHE A 5 16.50 -3.16 36.00
CA PHE A 5 16.42 -1.95 35.17
C PHE A 5 16.99 -2.18 33.77
N PHE A 6 18.10 -2.90 33.67
CA PHE A 6 18.69 -3.29 32.38
C PHE A 6 17.73 -4.15 31.55
N LEU A 7 17.15 -5.22 32.12
CA LEU A 7 16.20 -6.09 31.42
C LEU A 7 14.95 -5.33 30.93
N MET A 8 14.41 -4.43 31.76
CA MET A 8 13.26 -3.60 31.41
C MET A 8 13.57 -2.53 30.35
N SER A 9 14.84 -2.26 30.08
CA SER A 9 15.29 -1.28 29.07
C SER A 9 15.55 -1.89 27.69
N ILE A 10 15.56 -3.23 27.59
CA ILE A 10 15.76 -3.93 26.32
C ILE A 10 14.56 -3.67 25.41
N LYS A 11 14.82 -2.97 24.30
CA LYS A 11 13.82 -2.72 23.26
C LYS A 11 13.83 -3.83 22.21
N PRO A 12 12.68 -4.13 21.59
CA PRO A 12 12.66 -5.00 20.41
C PRO A 12 13.61 -4.47 19.33
N SER A 13 14.61 -5.27 18.98
CA SER A 13 15.50 -4.98 17.86
C SER A 13 15.01 -5.74 16.64
N THR A 14 14.71 -5.05 15.55
CA THR A 14 14.20 -5.65 14.30
C THR A 14 15.26 -6.47 13.53
N GLY A 15 16.39 -6.83 14.17
CA GLY A 15 17.50 -7.53 13.52
C GLY A 15 18.16 -6.76 12.39
N SER A 16 18.65 -7.48 11.38
CA SER A 16 19.41 -6.99 10.21
C SER A 16 18.54 -6.46 9.05
N LEU A 17 17.24 -6.26 9.26
CA LEU A 17 16.33 -5.76 8.21
C LEU A 17 16.74 -4.38 7.71
N LYS A 18 16.92 -4.26 6.39
CA LYS A 18 17.21 -3.01 5.71
C LYS A 18 15.99 -2.08 5.74
N THR A 19 16.22 -0.77 5.72
CA THR A 19 15.15 0.26 5.71
C THR A 19 14.12 0.01 4.62
N GLY A 20 14.56 -0.29 3.39
CA GLY A 20 13.65 -0.58 2.28
C GLY A 20 12.73 -1.79 2.51
N GLN A 21 13.20 -2.82 3.22
CA GLN A 21 12.37 -3.98 3.54
C GLN A 21 11.26 -3.60 4.52
N LYS A 22 11.56 -2.75 5.51
CA LYS A 22 10.56 -2.26 6.46
C LYS A 22 9.54 -1.36 5.77
N LEU A 23 10.00 -0.45 4.91
CA LEU A 23 9.14 0.48 4.19
C LEU A 23 8.17 -0.25 3.27
N ALA A 24 8.62 -1.27 2.54
CA ALA A 24 7.76 -2.07 1.66
C ALA A 24 6.58 -2.73 2.40
N GLU A 25 6.73 -3.02 3.70
CA GLU A 25 5.63 -3.53 4.54
C GLU A 25 4.81 -2.39 5.16
N TYR A 26 5.45 -1.31 5.61
CA TYR A 26 4.78 -0.20 6.29
C TYR A 26 3.87 0.64 5.40
N ILE A 27 4.18 0.76 4.09
CA ILE A 27 3.44 1.67 3.21
C ILE A 27 2.35 0.96 2.41
N ARG A 28 2.54 -0.32 2.09
CA ARG A 28 1.64 -1.11 1.24
C ARG A 28 0.16 -1.01 1.62
N PRO A 29 -0.25 -1.08 2.91
CA PRO A 29 -1.67 -1.08 3.26
C PRO A 29 -2.39 0.24 2.94
N ALA A 30 -1.64 1.33 2.74
CA ALA A 30 -2.17 2.67 2.49
C ALA A 30 -2.06 3.10 1.01
N VAL A 31 -1.45 2.29 0.15
CA VAL A 31 -1.33 2.55 -1.30
C VAL A 31 -2.52 1.90 -1.99
N VAL A 32 -3.24 2.65 -2.83
CA VAL A 32 -4.50 2.19 -3.44
C VAL A 32 -4.39 2.24 -4.96
N ARG A 33 -5.17 1.38 -5.63
CA ARG A 33 -5.38 1.48 -7.07
C ARG A 33 -6.62 2.31 -7.34
N ILE A 34 -6.52 3.24 -8.28
CA ILE A 34 -7.62 4.12 -8.68
C ILE A 34 -8.00 3.78 -10.10
N VAL A 35 -9.29 3.63 -10.34
CA VAL A 35 -9.85 3.33 -11.65
C VAL A 35 -10.86 4.41 -11.98
N ASN A 36 -10.62 5.14 -13.06
CA ASN A 36 -11.48 6.24 -13.51
C ASN A 36 -11.90 5.99 -14.95
N TYR A 37 -13.19 5.83 -15.17
CA TYR A 37 -13.72 5.49 -16.48
C TYR A 37 -15.12 6.06 -16.68
N ALA A 38 -15.54 6.08 -17.93
CA ALA A 38 -16.91 6.36 -18.33
C ALA A 38 -17.48 5.18 -19.10
N VAL A 39 -18.74 4.86 -18.83
CA VAL A 39 -19.55 3.97 -19.66
C VAL A 39 -20.41 4.83 -20.57
N VAL A 40 -20.20 4.72 -21.87
CA VAL A 40 -20.99 5.42 -22.89
C VAL A 40 -21.98 4.44 -23.50
N SER A 41 -23.27 4.74 -23.39
CA SER A 41 -24.33 3.94 -24.00
C SER A 41 -24.69 4.50 -25.37
N TRP A 42 -24.84 3.61 -26.35
CA TRP A 42 -25.03 3.95 -27.75
C TRP A 42 -26.41 3.51 -28.25
N GLN A 43 -27.02 4.35 -29.07
CA GLN A 43 -28.12 4.00 -29.94
C GLN A 43 -27.61 3.93 -31.37
N TYR A 44 -27.57 2.71 -31.92
CA TYR A 44 -27.16 2.45 -33.28
C TYR A 44 -28.37 2.42 -34.23
N ASN A 45 -28.36 3.29 -35.23
CA ASN A 45 -29.38 3.38 -36.28
C ASN A 45 -28.81 3.06 -37.67
N GLY A 46 -27.64 2.44 -37.73
CA GLY A 46 -26.95 2.09 -38.97
C GLY A 46 -27.45 0.79 -39.58
N TYR A 47 -27.01 0.54 -40.82
CA TYR A 47 -27.36 -0.62 -41.64
C TYR A 47 -26.18 -1.59 -41.87
N ASN A 48 -24.96 -1.24 -41.45
CA ASN A 48 -23.79 -2.12 -41.59
C ASN A 48 -23.92 -3.26 -40.56
N ALA A 49 -23.92 -4.51 -41.04
CA ALA A 49 -24.11 -5.70 -40.23
C ALA A 49 -22.92 -5.98 -39.30
N ASP A 50 -21.69 -5.85 -39.81
CA ASP A 50 -20.45 -6.07 -39.04
C ASP A 50 -20.37 -5.13 -37.85
N ILE A 51 -20.63 -3.83 -38.07
CA ILE A 51 -20.66 -2.83 -37.00
C ILE A 51 -21.78 -3.12 -36.00
N ASN A 52 -22.97 -3.50 -36.46
CA ASN A 52 -24.07 -3.84 -35.57
C ASN A 52 -23.72 -5.05 -34.68
N ASP A 53 -23.12 -6.09 -35.26
CA ASP A 53 -22.77 -7.30 -34.53
C ASP A 53 -21.63 -7.06 -33.54
N PHE A 54 -20.66 -6.20 -33.88
CA PHE A 54 -19.65 -5.71 -32.95
C PHE A 54 -20.28 -4.98 -31.76
N LEU A 55 -21.18 -4.02 -32.02
CA LEU A 55 -21.85 -3.27 -30.96
C LEU A 55 -22.73 -4.16 -30.07
N LYS A 56 -23.39 -5.18 -30.62
CA LYS A 56 -24.16 -6.16 -29.82
C LYS A 56 -23.29 -6.92 -28.84
N GLN A 57 -22.07 -7.32 -29.24
CA GLN A 57 -21.14 -8.02 -28.33
C GLN A 57 -20.78 -7.15 -27.13
N LEU A 58 -20.73 -5.83 -27.31
CA LEU A 58 -20.50 -4.86 -26.26
C LEU A 58 -21.78 -4.37 -25.56
N ASN A 59 -22.95 -4.99 -25.84
CA ASN A 59 -24.25 -4.54 -25.36
C ASN A 59 -24.55 -3.06 -25.67
N TYR A 60 -24.06 -2.56 -26.81
CA TYR A 60 -24.13 -1.16 -27.23
C TYR A 60 -23.54 -0.20 -26.20
N GLN A 61 -22.53 -0.62 -25.46
CA GLN A 61 -21.78 0.21 -24.54
C GLN A 61 -20.30 0.23 -24.93
N SER A 62 -19.63 1.35 -24.67
CA SER A 62 -18.17 1.38 -24.67
C SER A 62 -17.68 1.93 -23.34
N VAL A 63 -16.49 1.47 -22.95
CA VAL A 63 -15.81 1.92 -21.74
C VAL A 63 -14.57 2.68 -22.18
N ILE A 64 -14.41 3.88 -21.64
CA ILE A 64 -13.19 4.66 -21.80
C ILE A 64 -12.68 5.02 -20.42
N GLY A 65 -11.41 4.76 -20.14
CA GLY A 65 -10.84 5.18 -18.88
C GLY A 65 -9.34 5.02 -18.76
N GLY A 66 -8.92 5.02 -17.51
CA GLY A 66 -7.57 4.71 -17.11
C GLY A 66 -7.53 4.16 -15.70
N SER A 67 -6.36 3.69 -15.32
CA SER A 67 -6.06 3.36 -13.94
C SER A 67 -4.74 3.99 -13.51
N GLY A 68 -4.63 4.25 -12.23
CA GLY A 68 -3.46 4.79 -11.59
C GLY A 68 -3.37 4.35 -10.14
N SER A 69 -2.53 5.03 -9.39
CA SER A 69 -2.25 4.77 -7.98
C SER A 69 -2.63 5.97 -7.13
N GLY A 70 -2.75 5.76 -5.82
CA GLY A 70 -2.93 6.83 -4.85
C GLY A 70 -2.44 6.41 -3.47
N ALA A 71 -2.47 7.35 -2.53
CA ALA A 71 -2.16 7.09 -1.13
C ALA A 71 -3.25 7.63 -0.22
N ILE A 72 -3.71 6.80 0.71
CA ILE A 72 -4.60 7.24 1.80
C ILE A 72 -3.76 8.06 2.78
N ILE A 73 -4.21 9.29 3.06
CA ILE A 73 -3.52 10.24 3.95
C ILE A 73 -4.31 10.54 5.22
N SER A 74 -5.54 10.04 5.33
CA SER A 74 -6.41 10.28 6.49
C SER A 74 -7.21 9.04 6.82
N SER A 75 -7.36 8.75 8.11
CA SER A 75 -8.00 7.51 8.58
C SER A 75 -9.50 7.46 8.28
N ASN A 76 -10.10 8.60 7.94
CA ASN A 76 -11.47 8.75 7.45
C ASN A 76 -11.59 8.74 5.91
N GLY A 77 -10.53 8.38 5.17
CA GLY A 77 -10.62 8.01 3.76
C GLY A 77 -10.29 9.12 2.75
N TYR A 78 -9.47 10.13 3.13
CA TYR A 78 -8.92 11.05 2.13
C TYR A 78 -7.70 10.42 1.45
N ILE A 79 -7.69 10.49 0.12
CA ILE A 79 -6.65 9.95 -0.75
C ILE A 79 -6.08 11.06 -1.62
N VAL A 80 -4.77 11.03 -1.84
CA VAL A 80 -4.09 11.87 -2.84
C VAL A 80 -3.69 11.04 -4.05
N THR A 81 -3.82 11.61 -5.24
CA THR A 81 -3.41 11.04 -6.52
C THR A 81 -3.10 12.17 -7.51
N ASN A 82 -2.82 11.86 -8.77
CA ASN A 82 -2.70 12.86 -9.82
C ASN A 82 -4.06 13.25 -10.42
N ALA A 83 -4.13 14.46 -10.98
CA ALA A 83 -5.33 14.94 -11.64
C ALA A 83 -5.62 14.13 -12.92
N HIS A 84 -4.60 13.81 -13.72
CA HIS A 84 -4.80 13.03 -14.95
C HIS A 84 -5.32 11.61 -14.69
N VAL A 85 -5.11 11.05 -13.49
CA VAL A 85 -5.65 9.73 -13.10
C VAL A 85 -7.18 9.76 -12.99
N VAL A 86 -7.78 10.92 -12.73
CA VAL A 86 -9.23 11.10 -12.53
C VAL A 86 -9.86 12.10 -13.50
N GLU A 87 -9.19 12.36 -14.62
CA GLU A 87 -9.57 13.40 -15.60
C GLU A 87 -10.86 13.08 -16.34
N ILE A 88 -11.16 11.81 -16.63
CA ILE A 88 -12.39 11.42 -17.35
C ILE A 88 -13.63 11.92 -16.61
N SER A 89 -13.63 11.87 -15.28
CA SER A 89 -14.73 12.39 -14.45
C SER A 89 -14.83 13.92 -14.40
N LYS A 90 -13.90 14.65 -15.01
CA LYS A 90 -13.89 16.11 -15.12
C LYS A 90 -14.12 16.63 -16.54
N MET A 91 -14.13 15.75 -17.53
CA MET A 91 -14.44 16.09 -18.91
C MET A 91 -15.95 16.31 -19.13
N GLU A 92 -16.29 17.08 -20.17
CA GLU A 92 -17.66 17.19 -20.62
C GLU A 92 -18.14 15.86 -21.22
N LYS A 93 -19.41 15.50 -20.99
CA LYS A 93 -19.97 14.23 -21.47
C LYS A 93 -19.86 14.08 -22.99
N GLY A 94 -19.99 15.17 -23.73
CA GLY A 94 -19.84 15.19 -25.18
C GLY A 94 -18.42 14.82 -25.62
N ASP A 95 -17.40 15.38 -24.97
CA ASP A 95 -15.99 15.10 -25.28
C ASP A 95 -15.64 13.63 -24.97
N VAL A 96 -16.15 13.11 -23.85
CA VAL A 96 -15.99 11.70 -23.48
C VAL A 96 -16.68 10.79 -24.49
N ALA A 97 -17.89 11.12 -24.93
CA ALA A 97 -18.58 10.36 -25.97
C ALA A 97 -17.81 10.40 -27.30
N THR A 98 -17.27 11.55 -27.69
CA THR A 98 -16.45 11.68 -28.91
C THR A 98 -15.22 10.78 -28.84
N GLU A 99 -14.45 10.85 -27.75
CA GLU A 99 -13.26 10.01 -27.58
C GLU A 99 -13.62 8.51 -27.56
N ALA A 100 -14.71 8.14 -26.86
CA ALA A 100 -15.20 6.78 -26.85
C ALA A 100 -15.65 6.29 -28.25
N MET A 101 -16.18 7.17 -29.09
CA MET A 101 -16.52 6.86 -30.49
C MET A 101 -15.26 6.62 -31.32
N HIS A 102 -14.20 7.40 -31.12
CA HIS A 102 -12.93 7.21 -31.82
C HIS A 102 -12.28 5.86 -31.46
N GLN A 103 -12.25 5.49 -30.18
CA GLN A 103 -11.76 4.18 -29.74
C GLN A 103 -12.61 3.03 -30.29
N LEU A 104 -13.93 3.21 -30.29
CA LEU A 104 -14.85 2.23 -30.88
C LEU A 104 -14.60 2.06 -32.38
N ALA A 105 -14.39 3.17 -33.10
CA ALA A 105 -14.07 3.16 -34.52
C ALA A 105 -12.76 2.44 -34.82
N GLU A 106 -11.74 2.65 -33.99
CA GLU A 106 -10.44 2.01 -34.10
C GLU A 106 -10.54 0.48 -33.93
N GLN A 107 -11.23 0.01 -32.88
CA GLN A 107 -11.41 -1.42 -32.64
C GLN A 107 -12.19 -2.09 -33.78
N ILE A 108 -13.23 -1.44 -34.29
CA ILE A 108 -13.99 -1.92 -35.45
C ILE A 108 -13.10 -1.96 -36.69
N ALA A 109 -12.35 -0.89 -36.95
CA ALA A 109 -11.45 -0.79 -38.10
C ALA A 109 -10.41 -1.91 -38.08
N LYS A 110 -9.79 -2.17 -36.93
CA LYS A 110 -8.81 -3.25 -36.72
C LYS A 110 -9.45 -4.64 -36.87
N THR A 111 -10.62 -4.85 -36.28
CA THR A 111 -11.31 -6.16 -36.28
C THR A 111 -11.77 -6.58 -37.67
N TYR A 112 -12.34 -5.65 -38.44
CA TYR A 112 -12.92 -5.93 -39.76
C TYR A 112 -12.03 -5.47 -40.93
N ASN A 113 -10.84 -4.96 -40.63
CA ASN A 113 -9.91 -4.40 -41.61
C ASN A 113 -10.57 -3.31 -42.49
N TYR A 114 -11.33 -2.42 -41.84
CA TYR A 114 -11.94 -1.25 -42.47
C TYR A 114 -11.04 -0.03 -42.39
N ASP A 115 -11.26 0.95 -43.28
CA ASP A 115 -10.61 2.26 -43.16
C ASP A 115 -11.14 3.01 -41.92
N TYR A 116 -10.23 3.43 -41.04
CA TYR A 116 -10.55 4.12 -39.80
C TYR A 116 -11.45 5.35 -40.02
N ASN A 117 -11.10 6.21 -40.98
CA ASN A 117 -11.85 7.44 -41.23
C ASN A 117 -13.26 7.13 -41.77
N ALA A 118 -13.40 6.10 -42.59
CA ALA A 118 -14.71 5.63 -43.05
C ALA A 118 -15.58 5.14 -41.89
N VAL A 119 -15.01 4.40 -40.93
CA VAL A 119 -15.73 3.95 -39.72
C VAL A 119 -16.12 5.13 -38.83
N VAL A 120 -15.21 6.07 -38.57
CA VAL A 120 -15.51 7.29 -37.79
C VAL A 120 -16.66 8.06 -38.42
N ASN A 121 -16.61 8.33 -39.72
CA ASN A 121 -17.67 9.04 -40.44
C ASN A 121 -19.01 8.28 -40.41
N TYR A 122 -18.95 6.94 -40.48
CA TYR A 122 -20.13 6.10 -40.40
C TYR A 122 -20.78 6.15 -39.01
N LEU A 123 -19.99 5.97 -37.95
CA LEU A 123 -20.45 6.04 -36.56
C LEU A 123 -20.97 7.44 -36.23
N ALA A 124 -20.29 8.51 -36.63
CA ALA A 124 -20.74 9.88 -36.40
C ALA A 124 -22.13 10.17 -37.02
N LYS A 125 -22.48 9.48 -38.11
CA LYS A 125 -23.78 9.62 -38.77
C LYS A 125 -24.89 8.75 -38.17
N TYR A 126 -24.56 7.55 -37.73
CA TYR A 126 -25.55 6.52 -37.39
C TYR A 126 -25.54 6.08 -35.92
N ASN A 127 -24.58 6.52 -35.12
CA ASN A 127 -24.41 6.16 -33.72
C ASN A 127 -24.56 7.39 -32.85
N LEU A 128 -25.57 7.39 -31.97
CA LEU A 128 -25.83 8.48 -31.04
C LEU A 128 -25.56 8.00 -29.62
N TYR A 129 -24.83 8.75 -28.81
CA TYR A 129 -24.74 8.43 -27.38
C TYR A 129 -26.06 8.81 -26.70
N THR A 130 -26.55 7.94 -25.81
CA THR A 130 -27.80 8.14 -25.06
C THR A 130 -27.55 8.44 -23.59
N ASP A 131 -26.44 7.93 -23.05
CA ASP A 131 -26.01 8.17 -21.67
C ASP A 131 -24.49 8.10 -21.56
N VAL A 132 -23.95 8.84 -20.59
CA VAL A 132 -22.55 8.81 -20.20
C VAL A 132 -22.49 8.76 -18.67
N GLN A 133 -22.03 7.63 -18.15
CA GLN A 133 -21.89 7.39 -16.71
C GLN A 133 -20.42 7.48 -16.31
N MET A 134 -20.06 8.54 -15.59
CA MET A 134 -18.71 8.71 -15.05
C MET A 134 -18.56 7.93 -13.75
N VAL A 135 -17.47 7.16 -13.63
CA VAL A 135 -17.22 6.29 -12.50
C VAL A 135 -15.78 6.49 -12.00
N THR A 136 -15.65 6.71 -10.70
CA THR A 136 -14.36 6.68 -9.99
C THR A 136 -14.42 5.63 -8.90
N LYS A 137 -13.62 4.58 -9.04
CA LYS A 137 -13.46 3.53 -8.02
C LYS A 137 -12.07 3.58 -7.40
N VAL A 138 -12.00 3.28 -6.12
CA VAL A 138 -10.76 3.02 -5.38
C VAL A 138 -10.77 1.56 -4.96
N ILE A 139 -9.75 0.83 -5.38
CA ILE A 139 -9.51 -0.56 -5.01
C ILE A 139 -8.45 -0.55 -3.90
N LEU A 140 -8.84 -1.04 -2.72
CA LEU A 140 -7.96 -1.14 -1.57
C LEU A 140 -7.09 -2.41 -1.68
N PRO A 141 -5.89 -2.43 -1.08
CA PRO A 141 -5.04 -3.63 -1.02
C PRO A 141 -5.73 -4.88 -0.48
N GLY A 142 -6.73 -4.70 0.39
CA GLY A 142 -7.54 -5.80 0.94
C GLY A 142 -8.60 -6.37 -0.02
N GLY A 143 -8.76 -5.79 -1.21
CA GLY A 143 -9.72 -6.20 -2.24
C GLY A 143 -11.04 -5.44 -2.23
N ASP A 144 -11.30 -4.59 -1.23
CA ASP A 144 -12.50 -3.75 -1.19
C ASP A 144 -12.50 -2.72 -2.33
N ILE A 145 -13.66 -2.50 -2.96
CA ILE A 145 -13.85 -1.51 -4.01
C ILE A 145 -14.85 -0.48 -3.51
N LEU A 146 -14.43 0.78 -3.47
CA LEU A 146 -15.21 1.88 -2.94
C LEU A 146 -15.38 2.99 -3.98
N ASP A 147 -16.50 3.72 -3.90
CA ASP A 147 -16.70 4.93 -4.69
C ASP A 147 -15.77 6.05 -4.20
N GLY A 148 -15.04 6.66 -5.13
CA GLY A 148 -14.17 7.81 -4.87
C GLY A 148 -14.83 9.12 -5.28
N GLU A 149 -15.09 10.02 -4.33
CA GLU A 149 -15.58 11.36 -4.63
C GLU A 149 -14.39 12.34 -4.79
N ILE A 150 -14.34 13.07 -5.91
CA ILE A 150 -13.27 14.05 -6.16
C ILE A 150 -13.55 15.34 -5.37
N LYS A 151 -12.75 15.63 -4.35
CA LYS A 151 -12.87 16.79 -3.46
C LYS A 151 -12.04 17.99 -3.90
N ALA A 152 -10.89 17.75 -4.53
CA ALA A 152 -10.08 18.79 -5.16
C ALA A 152 -9.46 18.25 -6.44
N TYR A 153 -9.26 19.11 -7.43
CA TYR A 153 -8.73 18.76 -8.74
C TYR A 153 -7.92 19.93 -9.31
N GLY A 154 -6.64 19.68 -9.59
CA GLY A 154 -5.75 20.61 -10.29
C GLY A 154 -5.71 20.34 -11.79
N ALA A 155 -5.09 21.24 -12.54
CA ALA A 155 -4.88 21.01 -13.97
C ALA A 155 -3.84 19.89 -14.20
N PRO A 156 -4.02 19.00 -15.20
CA PRO A 156 -3.07 17.95 -15.56
C PRO A 156 -1.65 18.47 -15.82
N VAL A 157 -0.66 17.59 -15.87
CA VAL A 157 0.76 17.98 -15.80
C VAL A 157 1.25 18.90 -16.93
N ASN A 158 0.64 18.81 -18.11
CA ASN A 158 0.89 19.70 -19.24
C ASN A 158 0.21 21.07 -19.13
N GLN A 159 -0.65 21.26 -18.13
CA GLN A 159 -1.51 22.44 -17.96
C GLN A 159 -1.35 23.10 -16.57
N GLY A 160 -0.87 22.39 -15.55
CA GLY A 160 -0.63 22.97 -14.23
C GLY A 160 -0.11 21.99 -13.18
N LYS A 161 -0.77 21.96 -12.02
CA LYS A 161 -0.38 21.17 -10.84
C LYS A 161 -1.21 19.89 -10.81
N ASP A 162 -0.61 18.80 -11.25
CA ASP A 162 -1.26 17.51 -11.47
C ASP A 162 -1.58 16.76 -10.17
N VAL A 163 -2.53 17.28 -9.39
CA VAL A 163 -2.96 16.73 -8.10
C VAL A 163 -4.48 16.64 -8.04
N ALA A 164 -4.98 15.53 -7.53
CA ALA A 164 -6.36 15.39 -7.11
C ALA A 164 -6.43 14.81 -5.69
N VAL A 165 -7.51 15.18 -4.98
CA VAL A 165 -7.84 14.62 -3.67
C VAL A 165 -9.19 13.93 -3.76
N LEU A 166 -9.22 12.66 -3.39
CA LEU A 166 -10.43 11.85 -3.35
C LEU A 166 -10.89 11.61 -1.91
N LYS A 167 -12.17 11.30 -1.76
CA LYS A 167 -12.77 10.83 -0.50
C LYS A 167 -13.50 9.51 -0.74
N ILE A 168 -13.18 8.51 0.07
CA ILE A 168 -13.90 7.23 0.17
C ILE A 168 -14.58 7.11 1.53
N GLU A 169 -15.69 6.40 1.61
CA GLU A 169 -16.42 6.19 2.87
C GLU A 169 -15.80 5.07 3.71
N GLY A 170 -15.65 5.34 5.01
CA GLY A 170 -15.06 4.40 5.97
C GLY A 170 -14.27 5.09 7.07
N LYS A 171 -13.61 4.27 7.90
CA LYS A 171 -12.81 4.71 9.05
C LYS A 171 -11.67 3.75 9.31
N ASN A 172 -10.70 4.20 10.10
CA ASN A 172 -9.52 3.42 10.49
C ASN A 172 -8.71 2.91 9.29
N PHE A 173 -8.80 3.59 8.14
CA PHE A 173 -7.95 3.25 7.00
C PHE A 173 -6.48 3.36 7.38
N PRO A 174 -5.59 2.49 6.89
CA PRO A 174 -4.16 2.73 6.93
C PRO A 174 -3.80 4.03 6.20
N THR A 175 -2.78 4.74 6.68
CA THR A 175 -2.41 6.08 6.21
C THR A 175 -0.91 6.30 6.07
N LEU A 176 -0.55 7.16 5.12
CA LEU A 176 0.79 7.73 5.00
C LEU A 176 0.84 9.17 5.50
N THR A 177 1.96 9.53 6.11
CA THR A 177 2.20 10.91 6.57
C THR A 177 2.75 11.75 5.42
N LEU A 178 2.29 12.99 5.29
CA LEU A 178 2.85 13.96 4.33
C LEU A 178 4.10 14.59 4.93
N GLY A 179 5.24 14.44 4.25
CA GLY A 179 6.54 14.98 4.63
C GLY A 179 6.68 16.47 4.28
N ASN A 180 7.90 16.93 3.99
CA ASN A 180 8.15 18.29 3.52
C ASN A 180 9.13 18.23 2.33
N SER A 181 8.68 18.64 1.15
CA SER A 181 9.51 18.63 -0.06
C SER A 181 10.58 19.71 -0.07
N ASP A 182 10.50 20.74 0.78
CA ASP A 182 11.54 21.78 0.86
C ASP A 182 12.83 21.25 1.52
N ASN A 183 12.73 20.12 2.22
CA ASN A 183 13.84 19.51 2.96
C ASN A 183 14.58 18.43 2.16
N ILE A 184 14.13 18.09 0.95
CA ILE A 184 14.72 16.99 0.17
C ILE A 184 16.05 17.44 -0.46
N GLN A 185 16.98 16.51 -0.59
CA GLN A 185 18.27 16.73 -1.22
C GLN A 185 18.49 15.79 -2.40
N ASN A 186 19.35 16.21 -3.33
CA ASN A 186 19.82 15.32 -4.38
C ASN A 186 20.52 14.10 -3.76
N GLN A 187 20.34 12.94 -4.38
CA GLN A 187 20.85 11.63 -3.96
C GLN A 187 20.19 11.04 -2.70
N GLU A 188 19.15 11.66 -2.14
CA GLU A 188 18.36 11.02 -1.09
C GLU A 188 17.66 9.77 -1.62
N ASN A 189 17.72 8.69 -0.84
CA ASN A 189 17.02 7.44 -1.14
C ASN A 189 15.51 7.64 -1.01
N ILE A 190 14.79 7.14 -2.01
CA ILE A 190 13.34 7.16 -2.07
C ILE A 190 12.80 5.79 -2.47
N TRP A 191 11.52 5.59 -2.19
CA TRP A 191 10.76 4.44 -2.65
C TRP A 191 9.49 4.93 -3.32
N VAL A 192 9.19 4.40 -4.50
CA VAL A 192 7.96 4.67 -5.24
C VAL A 192 7.09 3.43 -5.13
N SER A 193 5.84 3.61 -4.70
CA SER A 193 4.90 2.51 -4.54
C SER A 193 3.63 2.76 -5.37
N GLY A 194 3.14 1.73 -6.05
CA GLY A 194 1.97 1.85 -6.91
C GLY A 194 1.60 0.55 -7.62
N TYR A 195 0.69 0.66 -8.58
CA TYR A 195 0.12 -0.42 -9.38
C TYR A 195 0.52 -0.25 -10.85
N PRO A 196 1.75 -0.63 -11.23
CA PRO A 196 2.19 -0.50 -12.61
C PRO A 196 1.38 -1.42 -13.51
N ALA A 197 0.84 -0.89 -14.61
CA ALA A 197 0.09 -1.67 -15.59
C ALA A 197 0.94 -2.82 -16.18
N ALA A 198 2.26 -2.65 -16.26
CA ALA A 198 3.19 -3.68 -16.70
C ALA A 198 3.32 -4.88 -15.76
N ALA A 199 2.87 -4.76 -14.49
CA ALA A 199 2.83 -5.88 -13.56
C ALA A 199 1.50 -6.66 -13.63
N ASP A 200 0.50 -6.14 -14.35
CA ASP A 200 -0.69 -6.93 -14.64
C ASP A 200 -0.37 -7.91 -15.77
N SER A 201 -0.44 -9.21 -15.47
CA SER A 201 -0.04 -10.28 -16.38
C SER A 201 -0.99 -11.46 -16.24
N ASP A 202 -1.41 -12.03 -17.37
CA ASP A 202 -2.24 -13.25 -17.42
C ASP A 202 -1.55 -14.47 -16.77
N LEU A 203 -0.24 -14.40 -16.54
CA LEU A 203 0.52 -15.44 -15.83
C LEU A 203 0.39 -15.35 -14.30
N LEU A 204 -0.08 -14.22 -13.77
CA LEU A 204 -0.23 -13.99 -12.34
C LEU A 204 -1.65 -14.30 -11.88
N SER A 205 -1.78 -14.75 -10.64
CA SER A 205 -3.09 -14.92 -10.01
C SER A 205 -3.83 -13.59 -9.91
N PRO A 206 -5.18 -13.59 -9.99
CA PRO A 206 -6.02 -12.41 -9.78
C PRO A 206 -5.61 -11.54 -8.58
N ASP A 207 -5.36 -12.18 -7.43
CA ASP A 207 -5.01 -11.51 -6.17
C ASP A 207 -3.70 -10.71 -6.25
N SER A 208 -2.80 -11.06 -7.18
CA SER A 208 -1.55 -10.33 -7.39
C SER A 208 -1.78 -8.90 -7.88
N SER A 209 -2.92 -8.63 -8.53
CA SER A 209 -3.31 -7.27 -8.96
C SER A 209 -3.60 -6.32 -7.78
N LEU A 210 -3.78 -6.86 -6.57
CA LEU A 210 -4.00 -6.10 -5.34
C LEU A 210 -2.70 -5.75 -4.62
N ILE A 211 -1.57 -6.34 -5.03
CA ILE A 211 -0.26 -6.14 -4.42
C ILE A 211 0.48 -5.00 -5.14
N SER A 212 0.65 -3.87 -4.45
CA SER A 212 1.43 -2.75 -4.98
C SER A 212 2.91 -3.13 -5.19
N THR A 213 3.51 -2.70 -6.29
CA THR A 213 4.95 -2.77 -6.53
C THR A 213 5.66 -1.61 -5.84
N THR A 214 6.77 -1.88 -5.15
CA THR A 214 7.59 -0.83 -4.52
C THR A 214 9.02 -0.87 -5.05
N ASN A 215 9.41 0.18 -5.78
CA ASN A 215 10.74 0.32 -6.38
C ASN A 215 11.57 1.35 -5.62
N SER A 216 12.81 1.00 -5.28
CA SER A 216 13.77 1.94 -4.72
C SER A 216 14.43 2.79 -5.81
N GLY A 217 14.79 4.01 -5.46
CA GLY A 217 15.64 4.87 -6.26
C GLY A 217 16.15 6.05 -5.44
N GLN A 218 16.53 7.12 -6.13
CA GLN A 218 17.05 8.34 -5.55
C GLN A 218 16.44 9.56 -6.22
N ILE A 219 16.42 10.67 -5.47
CA ILE A 219 16.18 11.99 -6.03
C ILE A 219 17.39 12.38 -6.88
N THR A 220 17.23 12.45 -8.19
CA THR A 220 18.31 12.87 -9.08
C THR A 220 18.37 14.39 -9.20
N THR A 221 17.23 15.08 -9.08
CA THR A 221 17.16 16.54 -9.01
C THR A 221 15.98 16.97 -8.16
N ALA A 222 16.23 17.64 -7.03
CA ALA A 222 15.21 18.07 -6.09
C ALA A 222 14.28 19.18 -6.62
N SER A 223 14.74 19.97 -7.59
CA SER A 223 13.98 21.10 -8.12
C SER A 223 14.16 21.24 -9.63
N LYS A 224 13.07 21.05 -10.36
CA LYS A 224 12.88 21.39 -11.77
C LYS A 224 11.51 22.04 -11.95
N ASN A 225 11.31 22.75 -13.05
CA ASN A 225 10.01 23.30 -13.40
C ASN A 225 9.53 22.74 -14.73
N THR A 226 8.23 22.51 -14.85
CA THR A 226 7.58 22.28 -16.16
C THR A 226 7.66 23.55 -17.01
N LYS A 227 7.33 23.45 -18.31
CA LYS A 227 7.26 24.62 -19.20
C LYS A 227 6.27 25.68 -18.69
N GLN A 228 5.24 25.25 -17.96
CA GLN A 228 4.20 26.04 -17.33
C GLN A 228 4.63 26.62 -15.98
N GLY A 229 5.83 26.29 -15.47
CA GLY A 229 6.37 26.80 -14.23
C GLY A 229 6.00 26.00 -12.97
N SER A 230 5.30 24.86 -13.10
CA SER A 230 4.99 24.00 -11.95
C SER A 230 6.24 23.29 -11.45
N PRO A 231 6.50 23.26 -10.13
CA PRO A 231 7.67 22.58 -9.59
C PRO A 231 7.50 21.05 -9.66
N VAL A 232 8.59 20.35 -9.97
CA VAL A 232 8.68 18.89 -10.05
C VAL A 232 10.02 18.39 -9.49
N ILE A 233 10.00 17.18 -8.94
CA ILE A 233 11.19 16.46 -8.45
C ILE A 233 11.55 15.41 -9.49
N GLN A 234 12.82 15.33 -9.90
CA GLN A 234 13.31 14.25 -10.76
C GLN A 234 13.87 13.10 -9.91
N LEU A 235 13.54 11.86 -10.28
CA LEU A 235 13.95 10.64 -9.61
C LEU A 235 14.28 9.52 -10.60
N ASN A 236 15.05 8.52 -10.16
CA ASN A 236 15.47 7.39 -11.00
C ASN A 236 14.88 6.03 -10.61
N ALA A 237 13.95 5.97 -9.64
CA ALA A 237 13.25 4.72 -9.35
C ALA A 237 12.46 4.27 -10.58
N ALA A 238 12.51 2.97 -10.89
CA ALA A 238 11.79 2.40 -12.02
C ALA A 238 10.29 2.65 -11.90
N ALA A 239 9.66 3.13 -12.97
CA ALA A 239 8.23 3.38 -13.01
C ALA A 239 7.66 3.26 -14.43
N THR A 240 6.38 2.90 -14.52
CA THR A 240 5.64 2.75 -15.78
C THR A 240 4.26 3.41 -15.63
N HIS A 241 3.46 3.40 -16.71
CA HIS A 241 2.02 3.65 -16.62
C HIS A 241 1.38 2.82 -15.51
N GLY A 242 0.39 3.40 -14.81
CA GLY A 242 -0.26 2.82 -13.62
C GLY A 242 0.36 3.25 -12.28
N ASN A 243 1.66 3.59 -12.23
CA ASN A 243 2.27 4.14 -11.01
C ASN A 243 1.91 5.61 -10.77
N SER A 244 1.36 6.31 -11.77
CA SER A 244 0.95 7.72 -11.64
C SER A 244 -0.01 7.90 -10.47
N GLY A 245 0.25 8.90 -9.64
CA GLY A 245 -0.44 9.20 -8.39
C GLY A 245 0.08 8.41 -7.20
N GLY A 246 0.95 7.42 -7.42
CA GLY A 246 1.59 6.63 -6.37
C GLY A 246 2.56 7.48 -5.52
N PRO A 247 2.64 7.21 -4.20
CA PRO A 247 3.50 7.99 -3.33
C PRO A 247 4.99 7.72 -3.59
N VAL A 248 5.76 8.80 -3.62
CA VAL A 248 7.22 8.79 -3.46
C VAL A 248 7.50 9.04 -1.97
N VAL A 249 8.10 8.07 -1.28
CA VAL A 249 8.36 8.16 0.17
C VAL A 249 9.85 8.23 0.48
N ASN A 250 10.19 8.96 1.54
CA ASN A 250 11.55 9.02 2.09
C ASN A 250 11.83 7.84 3.04
N GLU A 251 13.03 7.81 3.63
CA GLU A 251 13.44 6.77 4.59
C GLU A 251 12.58 6.68 5.87
N LYS A 252 11.82 7.74 6.18
CA LYS A 252 10.88 7.78 7.32
C LYS A 252 9.50 7.23 6.95
N GLY A 253 9.26 6.92 5.67
CA GLY A 253 7.94 6.54 5.16
C GLY A 253 6.98 7.71 5.01
N GLU A 254 7.50 8.93 4.93
CA GLU A 254 6.71 10.13 4.66
C GLU A 254 6.66 10.39 3.16
N ILE A 255 5.50 10.78 2.64
CA ILE A 255 5.34 11.17 1.24
C ILE A 255 6.11 12.48 1.01
N VAL A 256 7.04 12.47 0.05
CA VAL A 256 7.77 13.65 -0.42
C VAL A 256 7.34 14.11 -1.80
N GLY A 257 6.60 13.28 -2.55
CA GLY A 257 5.91 13.66 -3.76
C GLY A 257 4.95 12.58 -4.29
N LEU A 258 4.23 12.89 -5.36
CA LEU A 258 3.41 11.94 -6.12
C LEU A 258 4.01 11.75 -7.50
N LEU A 259 4.36 10.51 -7.85
CA LEU A 259 4.87 10.20 -9.18
C LEU A 259 3.83 10.61 -10.23
N THR A 260 4.20 11.35 -11.27
CA THR A 260 3.27 11.90 -12.26
C THR A 260 3.57 11.50 -13.70
N PHE A 261 4.75 11.84 -14.21
CA PHE A 261 5.12 11.57 -15.60
C PHE A 261 6.58 11.13 -15.70
N ARG A 262 6.95 10.66 -16.88
CA ARG A 262 8.30 10.23 -17.25
C ARG A 262 8.88 11.13 -18.32
N GLY A 263 10.19 11.06 -18.51
CA GLY A 263 10.88 11.67 -19.64
C GLY A 263 10.48 11.05 -20.98
N ASP A 264 10.84 11.73 -22.05
CA ASP A 264 10.51 11.34 -23.41
C ASP A 264 11.16 10.00 -23.82
N THR A 265 10.57 9.36 -24.84
CA THR A 265 11.15 8.17 -25.47
C THR A 265 12.36 8.55 -26.32
N VAL A 266 13.30 7.62 -26.47
CA VAL A 266 14.44 7.74 -27.38
C VAL A 266 14.36 6.58 -28.36
N ASN A 267 14.22 6.88 -29.66
CA ASN A 267 14.00 5.90 -30.73
C ASN A 267 12.78 5.00 -30.48
N GLY A 268 11.66 5.57 -30.03
CA GLY A 268 10.44 4.83 -29.68
C GLY A 268 10.54 4.00 -28.40
N GLN A 269 11.71 3.98 -27.73
CA GLN A 269 11.92 3.20 -26.51
C GLN A 269 11.86 4.07 -25.26
N GLU A 270 11.20 3.57 -24.24
CA GLU A 270 11.11 4.23 -22.94
C GLU A 270 12.48 4.27 -22.25
N VAL A 271 12.88 5.46 -21.78
CA VAL A 271 14.13 5.61 -21.02
C VAL A 271 13.82 5.59 -19.53
N GLN A 272 14.19 4.49 -18.86
CA GLN A 272 14.09 4.40 -17.41
C GLN A 272 15.12 5.31 -16.72
N GLY A 273 14.79 5.76 -15.50
CA GLY A 273 15.66 6.60 -14.68
C GLY A 273 15.42 8.11 -14.79
N PHE A 274 14.46 8.54 -15.63
CA PHE A 274 14.02 9.92 -15.76
C PHE A 274 12.52 10.02 -15.46
N ASN A 275 12.17 9.96 -14.19
CA ASN A 275 10.80 10.07 -13.73
C ASN A 275 10.61 11.35 -12.92
N PHE A 276 9.39 11.87 -12.90
CA PHE A 276 9.06 13.14 -12.27
C PHE A 276 7.92 12.98 -11.27
N ALA A 277 8.02 13.68 -10.15
CA ALA A 277 7.01 13.69 -9.10
C ALA A 277 6.57 15.12 -8.77
N VAL A 278 5.28 15.29 -8.49
CA VAL A 278 4.73 16.53 -7.92
C VAL A 278 5.19 16.63 -6.45
N PRO A 279 5.84 17.73 -6.02
CA PRO A 279 6.32 17.89 -4.65
C PRO A 279 5.19 17.83 -3.62
N VAL A 280 5.41 17.22 -2.46
CA VAL A 280 4.37 17.08 -1.43
C VAL A 280 3.84 18.42 -0.91
N ASN A 281 4.63 19.49 -0.94
CA ASN A 281 4.12 20.81 -0.54
C ASN A 281 3.07 21.34 -1.53
N THR A 282 3.21 21.06 -2.83
CA THR A 282 2.13 21.29 -3.82
C THR A 282 0.91 20.44 -3.48
N VAL A 283 1.10 19.17 -3.13
CA VAL A 283 0.00 18.26 -2.75
C VAL A 283 -0.77 18.80 -1.54
N LYS A 284 -0.08 19.35 -0.55
CA LYS A 284 -0.69 19.93 0.65
C LYS A 284 -1.64 21.10 0.35
N GLU A 285 -1.37 21.88 -0.70
CA GLU A 285 -2.30 22.95 -1.13
C GLU A 285 -3.68 22.35 -1.46
N PHE A 286 -3.73 21.31 -2.28
CA PHE A 286 -4.97 20.64 -2.66
C PHE A 286 -5.63 19.87 -1.51
N VAL A 287 -4.82 19.29 -0.60
CA VAL A 287 -5.33 18.67 0.63
C VAL A 287 -6.07 19.71 1.49
N ASN A 288 -5.52 20.92 1.61
CA ASN A 288 -6.17 22.02 2.32
C ASN A 288 -7.44 22.49 1.59
N ASP A 289 -7.40 22.64 0.26
CA ASP A 289 -8.56 23.05 -0.55
C ASP A 289 -9.71 22.03 -0.45
N ALA A 290 -9.39 20.74 -0.35
CA ALA A 290 -10.36 19.67 -0.12
C ALA A 290 -10.95 19.65 1.31
N GLY A 291 -10.49 20.53 2.20
CA GLY A 291 -10.84 20.53 3.63
C GLY A 291 -10.32 19.31 4.39
N ALA A 292 -9.34 18.60 3.84
CA ALA A 292 -8.80 17.38 4.39
C ALA A 292 -7.68 17.65 5.40
N LYS A 293 -7.36 16.66 6.23
CA LYS A 293 -6.22 16.69 7.13
C LYS A 293 -5.41 15.42 6.97
N ASN A 294 -4.09 15.53 7.04
CA ASN A 294 -3.25 14.36 7.17
C ASN A 294 -3.31 13.86 8.62
N THR A 295 -3.93 12.70 8.84
CA THR A 295 -4.12 12.14 10.18
C THR A 295 -3.52 10.74 10.24
N LYS A 296 -2.78 10.44 11.30
CA LYS A 296 -2.34 9.07 11.57
C LYS A 296 -3.53 8.18 11.92
N SER A 297 -3.45 6.92 11.53
CA SER A 297 -4.44 5.89 11.88
C SER A 297 -3.97 5.04 13.06
N ASP A 298 -4.89 4.68 13.95
CA ASP A 298 -4.64 3.68 15.00
C ASP A 298 -4.26 2.33 14.39
N THR A 299 -4.82 2.02 13.21
CA THR A 299 -4.46 0.85 12.40
C THR A 299 -2.97 0.83 12.07
N ASP A 300 -2.40 1.95 11.61
CA ASP A 300 -0.97 2.02 11.28
C ASP A 300 -0.09 1.92 12.51
N THR A 301 -0.49 2.58 13.61
CA THR A 301 0.25 2.53 14.87
C THR A 301 0.34 1.08 15.36
N LEU A 302 -0.81 0.39 15.47
CA LEU A 302 -0.86 -1.00 15.92
C LEU A 302 -0.11 -1.93 14.96
N TYR A 303 -0.28 -1.75 13.64
CA TYR A 303 0.38 -2.57 12.64
C TYR A 303 1.90 -2.43 12.69
N LYS A 304 2.42 -1.20 12.73
CA LYS A 304 3.86 -0.93 12.81
C LYS A 304 4.46 -1.43 14.12
N GLU A 305 3.77 -1.27 15.24
CA GLU A 305 4.18 -1.86 16.53
C GLU A 305 4.23 -3.39 16.45
N GLY A 306 3.19 -4.01 15.89
CA GLY A 306 3.13 -5.46 15.69
C GLY A 306 4.28 -5.97 14.82
N LEU A 307 4.58 -5.31 13.71
CA LEU A 307 5.72 -5.66 12.84
C LEU A 307 7.06 -5.53 13.56
N GLN A 308 7.28 -4.46 14.33
CA GLN A 308 8.51 -4.29 15.11
C GLN A 308 8.70 -5.42 16.14
N LEU A 309 7.63 -5.80 16.84
CA LEU A 309 7.64 -6.92 17.77
C LEU A 309 7.90 -8.25 17.04
N TYR A 310 7.21 -8.47 15.92
CA TYR A 310 7.33 -9.68 15.11
C TYR A 310 8.76 -9.87 14.61
N TRP A 311 9.36 -8.84 14.00
CA TRP A 311 10.75 -8.89 13.55
C TRP A 311 11.76 -8.97 14.70
N GLY A 312 11.39 -8.48 15.88
CA GLY A 312 12.19 -8.64 17.10
C GLY A 312 12.16 -10.06 17.69
N GLY A 313 11.24 -10.91 17.24
CA GLY A 313 11.00 -12.25 17.77
C GLY A 313 10.07 -12.29 18.98
N TYR A 314 9.30 -11.23 19.22
CA TYR A 314 8.29 -11.14 20.30
C TYR A 314 6.91 -11.51 19.73
N TYR A 315 6.78 -12.73 19.22
CA TYR A 315 5.62 -13.17 18.45
C TYR A 315 4.30 -13.13 19.24
N LYS A 316 4.33 -13.40 20.55
CA LYS A 316 3.13 -13.31 21.39
C LYS A 316 2.61 -11.88 21.49
N ASN A 317 3.48 -10.91 21.77
CA ASN A 317 3.11 -9.49 21.81
C ASN A 317 2.71 -8.97 20.41
N ALA A 318 3.37 -9.45 19.35
CA ALA A 318 3.02 -9.10 17.98
C ALA A 318 1.62 -9.57 17.60
N LEU A 319 1.26 -10.81 17.98
CA LEU A 319 -0.06 -11.38 17.76
C LEU A 319 -1.16 -10.52 18.38
N GLU A 320 -1.00 -10.08 19.63
CA GLU A 320 -1.96 -9.19 20.30
C GLU A 320 -2.20 -7.89 19.51
N LYS A 321 -1.14 -7.31 18.94
CA LYS A 321 -1.22 -6.11 18.09
C LYS A 321 -1.89 -6.41 16.77
N PHE A 322 -1.57 -7.53 16.13
CA PHE A 322 -2.14 -7.90 14.85
C PHE A 322 -3.63 -8.23 14.95
N GLU A 323 -4.05 -8.94 15.99
CA GLU A 323 -5.48 -9.15 16.27
C GLU A 323 -6.20 -7.83 16.56
N ALA A 324 -5.54 -6.86 17.22
CA ALA A 324 -6.11 -5.54 17.43
C ALA A 324 -6.34 -4.80 16.11
N VAL A 325 -5.39 -4.88 15.17
CA VAL A 325 -5.57 -4.38 13.79
C VAL A 325 -6.76 -5.05 13.13
N GLN A 326 -6.84 -6.39 13.16
CA GLN A 326 -7.96 -7.13 12.56
C GLN A 326 -9.31 -6.74 13.15
N ARG A 327 -9.39 -6.42 14.45
CA ARG A 327 -10.64 -5.96 15.09
C ARG A 327 -11.09 -4.59 14.60
N ILE A 328 -10.16 -3.65 14.38
CA ILE A 328 -10.50 -2.26 14.01
C ILE A 328 -10.55 -2.03 12.48
N TYR A 329 -9.89 -2.90 11.71
CA TYR A 329 -9.82 -2.88 10.26
C TYR A 329 -9.74 -4.32 9.69
N PRO A 330 -10.87 -5.06 9.61
CA PRO A 330 -10.88 -6.50 9.28
C PRO A 330 -10.33 -6.87 7.91
N ASN A 331 -10.45 -5.98 6.93
CA ASN A 331 -9.99 -6.16 5.55
C ASN A 331 -8.56 -5.61 5.33
N HIS A 332 -7.72 -5.60 6.36
CA HIS A 332 -6.30 -5.29 6.21
C HIS A 332 -5.62 -6.33 5.30
N SER A 333 -4.83 -5.88 4.33
CA SER A 333 -4.23 -6.73 3.28
C SER A 333 -3.27 -7.80 3.80
N GLU A 334 -2.50 -7.50 4.83
CA GLU A 334 -1.40 -8.34 5.31
C GLU A 334 -1.72 -9.05 6.62
N ILE A 335 -2.74 -8.60 7.36
CA ILE A 335 -2.86 -8.96 8.78
C ILE A 335 -3.11 -10.45 9.01
N LYS A 336 -3.90 -11.08 8.12
CA LYS A 336 -4.20 -12.52 8.20
C LYS A 336 -2.91 -13.35 8.12
N GLN A 337 -2.04 -13.02 7.17
CA GLN A 337 -0.75 -13.69 7.02
C GLN A 337 0.14 -13.50 8.25
N TYR A 338 0.20 -12.29 8.79
CA TYR A 338 1.02 -12.00 9.97
C TYR A 338 0.51 -12.66 11.25
N ILE A 339 -0.82 -12.74 11.44
CA ILE A 339 -1.45 -13.50 12.54
C ILE A 339 -1.05 -14.97 12.43
N THR A 340 -1.32 -15.62 11.28
CA THR A 340 -0.99 -17.04 11.08
C THR A 340 0.50 -17.33 11.28
N ASN A 341 1.38 -16.43 10.83
CA ASN A 341 2.82 -16.59 11.00
C ASN A 341 3.29 -16.38 12.44
N ALA A 342 2.66 -15.47 13.18
CA ALA A 342 2.95 -15.23 14.59
C ALA A 342 2.47 -16.39 15.46
N GLU A 343 1.26 -16.92 15.21
CA GLU A 343 0.71 -18.10 15.89
C GLU A 343 1.64 -19.31 15.77
N LYS A 344 2.15 -19.59 14.57
CA LYS A 344 3.10 -20.69 14.32
C LYS A 344 4.41 -20.56 15.09
N LYS A 345 4.77 -19.37 15.55
CA LYS A 345 6.03 -19.07 16.24
C LYS A 345 5.82 -18.65 17.69
N VAL A 346 4.59 -18.75 18.21
CA VAL A 346 4.25 -18.22 19.53
C VAL A 346 5.04 -18.88 20.66
N ASP A 347 5.31 -20.17 20.53
CA ASP A 347 6.09 -20.95 21.52
C ASP A 347 7.58 -20.56 21.54
N ASP A 348 8.09 -20.01 20.43
CA ASP A 348 9.46 -19.49 20.30
C ASP A 348 9.56 -17.99 20.66
N SER A 349 8.48 -17.38 21.17
CA SER A 349 8.44 -15.95 21.45
C SER A 349 9.41 -15.53 22.56
N LYS A 350 10.20 -14.49 22.29
CA LYS A 350 10.97 -13.81 23.33
C LYS A 350 10.05 -13.16 24.36
N ILE A 351 10.57 -13.00 25.58
CA ILE A 351 9.88 -12.34 26.68
C ILE A 351 10.17 -10.85 26.64
N LEU A 352 9.11 -10.04 26.57
CA LEU A 352 9.20 -8.59 26.70
C LEU A 352 9.18 -8.22 28.19
N TRP A 353 10.37 -8.12 28.79
CA TRP A 353 10.52 -7.88 30.25
C TRP A 353 9.92 -6.57 30.74
N SER A 354 9.67 -5.60 29.86
CA SER A 354 8.97 -4.35 30.20
C SER A 354 7.56 -4.60 30.73
N ASP A 355 6.91 -5.70 30.34
CA ASP A 355 5.55 -6.05 30.79
C ASP A 355 5.54 -6.50 32.27
N TYR A 356 6.71 -6.88 32.81
CA TYR A 356 6.88 -7.36 34.19
C TYR A 356 7.39 -6.28 35.14
N ARG A 357 7.27 -5.00 34.78
CA ARG A 357 7.76 -3.85 35.59
C ARG A 357 7.33 -3.91 37.05
N THR A 358 6.05 -4.16 37.31
CA THR A 358 5.50 -4.23 38.67
C THR A 358 6.12 -5.37 39.47
N LEU A 359 6.32 -6.54 38.85
CA LEU A 359 6.97 -7.68 39.50
C LEU A 359 8.42 -7.35 39.85
N PHE A 360 9.15 -6.70 38.95
CA PHE A 360 10.51 -6.25 39.25
C PHE A 360 10.58 -5.24 40.39
N TYR A 361 9.66 -4.27 40.46
CA TYR A 361 9.60 -3.33 41.57
C TYR A 361 9.31 -4.01 42.91
N ILE A 362 8.43 -5.00 42.93
CA ILE A 362 8.15 -5.80 44.13
C ILE A 362 9.41 -6.58 44.54
N VAL A 363 10.03 -7.30 43.61
CA VAL A 363 11.23 -8.13 43.90
C VAL A 363 12.40 -7.25 44.34
N ASP A 364 12.65 -6.13 43.66
CA ASP A 364 13.71 -5.18 44.04
C ASP A 364 13.42 -4.53 45.40
N GLY A 365 12.16 -4.21 45.69
CA GLY A 365 11.74 -3.68 46.99
C GLY A 365 11.96 -4.69 48.13
N VAL A 366 11.51 -5.94 47.94
CA VAL A 366 11.71 -7.03 48.92
C VAL A 366 13.20 -7.32 49.12
N SER A 367 13.96 -7.36 48.03
CA SER A 367 15.42 -7.60 48.07
C SER A 367 16.14 -6.47 48.81
N GLY A 368 15.78 -5.21 48.55
CA GLY A 368 16.31 -4.05 49.26
C GLY A 368 16.00 -4.10 50.76
N LEU A 369 14.78 -4.48 51.12
CA LEU A 369 14.35 -4.61 52.52
C LEU A 369 15.09 -5.74 53.25
N LEU A 370 15.32 -6.88 52.58
CA LEU A 370 16.13 -7.98 53.11
C LEU A 370 17.60 -7.58 53.33
N VAL A 371 18.20 -6.82 52.40
CA VAL A 371 19.58 -6.32 52.57
C VAL A 371 19.68 -5.37 53.76
N ILE A 372 18.70 -4.47 53.93
CA ILE A 372 18.65 -3.56 55.08
C ILE A 372 18.53 -4.35 56.39
N LEU A 373 17.65 -5.36 56.45
CA LEU A 373 17.52 -6.24 57.62
C LEU A 373 18.82 -6.98 57.94
N LEU A 374 19.54 -7.48 56.92
CA LEU A 374 20.83 -8.16 57.09
C LEU A 374 21.92 -7.20 57.59
N LEU A 375 21.95 -5.96 57.10
CA LEU A 375 22.87 -4.92 57.57
C LEU A 375 22.57 -4.52 59.02
N VAL A 376 21.29 -4.35 59.37
CA VAL A 376 20.87 -4.09 60.75
C VAL A 376 21.25 -5.26 61.64
N PHE A 377 21.03 -6.50 61.22
CA PHE A 377 21.40 -7.69 61.98
C PHE A 377 22.91 -7.79 62.19
N THR A 378 23.72 -7.58 61.16
CA THR A 378 25.19 -7.65 61.24
C THR A 378 25.83 -6.52 62.05
N PHE A 379 25.24 -5.31 62.06
CA PHE A 379 25.72 -4.20 62.88
C PHE A 379 25.15 -4.18 64.31
N ALA A 380 23.93 -4.66 64.53
CA ALA A 380 23.31 -4.74 65.86
C ALA A 380 23.70 -6.00 66.65
N PHE A 381 24.07 -7.09 65.96
CA PHE A 381 24.45 -8.35 66.58
C PHE A 381 25.80 -8.83 66.04
N ARG A 382 26.90 -8.40 66.69
CA ARG A 382 28.22 -9.05 66.55
C ARG A 382 28.28 -10.28 67.47
N PRO A 383 28.35 -11.53 66.97
CA PRO A 383 28.60 -12.68 67.82
C PRO A 383 30.12 -12.85 68.04
N LYS A 384 30.50 -13.24 69.26
CA LYS A 384 31.87 -13.69 69.59
C LYS A 384 32.20 -14.97 68.82
N GLN A 385 33.42 -15.03 68.28
CA GLN A 385 33.98 -16.20 67.60
C GLN A 385 34.00 -17.43 68.52
N GLN A 386 33.53 -18.56 67.98
CA GLN A 386 33.94 -19.89 68.43
C GLN A 386 34.42 -20.67 67.20
N THR A 387 35.69 -21.07 67.25
CA THR A 387 36.34 -22.03 66.36
C THR A 387 35.82 -23.43 66.64
N LEU A 388 35.55 -24.23 65.61
CA LEU A 388 35.74 -25.69 65.62
C LEU A 388 35.90 -26.24 64.19
N THR A 389 36.60 -27.37 64.13
CA THR A 389 37.41 -27.97 63.07
C THR A 389 36.68 -28.82 62.02
N VAL A 390 37.41 -29.04 60.90
CA VAL A 390 37.10 -29.78 59.66
C VAL A 390 36.84 -31.28 59.85
N ALA A 391 35.94 -31.86 59.03
CA ALA A 391 36.04 -33.25 58.56
C ALA A 391 35.36 -33.43 57.17
N ALA A 392 35.80 -34.46 56.44
CA ALA A 392 35.82 -34.60 54.98
C ALA A 392 34.57 -35.24 54.30
N ASN A 393 34.58 -35.14 52.96
CA ASN A 393 33.64 -35.66 51.94
C ASN A 393 33.56 -37.21 51.88
N PRO A 394 32.50 -37.83 51.31
CA PRO A 394 32.50 -38.17 49.86
C PRO A 394 31.13 -38.14 49.12
N ALA A 395 31.17 -38.30 47.79
CA ALA A 395 30.08 -38.33 46.77
C ALA A 395 29.71 -39.79 46.33
N PRO A 396 28.92 -40.08 45.26
CA PRO A 396 27.56 -39.66 44.80
C PRO A 396 26.60 -40.83 44.32
N ALA A 397 25.40 -40.46 43.80
CA ALA A 397 24.47 -41.15 42.84
C ALA A 397 23.35 -42.08 43.40
N PRO A 398 22.25 -42.44 42.65
CA PRO A 398 21.87 -42.17 41.24
C PRO A 398 20.40 -41.72 40.93
N VAL A 399 20.12 -41.48 39.64
CA VAL A 399 18.84 -41.14 38.94
C VAL A 399 18.03 -42.41 38.58
N PRO A 400 16.69 -42.35 38.34
CA PRO A 400 16.10 -42.79 37.04
C PRO A 400 14.76 -42.07 36.68
N PRO A 401 14.00 -42.45 35.62
CA PRO A 401 14.11 -42.00 34.23
C PRO A 401 12.83 -41.32 33.67
N ALA A 402 12.90 -40.83 32.42
CA ALA A 402 11.76 -40.41 31.60
C ALA A 402 11.04 -41.60 30.93
N PRO A 403 9.82 -41.38 30.40
CA PRO A 403 9.54 -41.84 29.03
C PRO A 403 8.78 -40.82 28.16
N THR A 404 9.14 -40.81 26.88
CA THR A 404 8.30 -40.50 25.69
C THR A 404 8.09 -41.84 24.93
N PRO A 405 7.37 -41.96 23.80
CA PRO A 405 6.42 -41.06 23.08
C PRO A 405 5.12 -41.80 22.65
N GLN A 406 4.15 -41.10 22.03
CA GLN A 406 3.30 -41.69 20.99
C GLN A 406 2.63 -40.61 20.10
N SER A 407 2.23 -41.06 18.91
CA SER A 407 2.22 -40.40 17.60
C SER A 407 0.81 -40.24 16.99
N THR A 408 0.59 -39.12 16.26
CA THR A 408 -0.17 -38.91 14.97
C THR A 408 -1.63 -39.41 14.80
N PRO A 409 -2.43 -38.98 13.78
CA PRO A 409 -2.41 -37.75 12.95
C PRO A 409 -3.82 -37.14 12.62
N ASP A 410 -3.79 -36.07 11.81
CA ASP A 410 -4.76 -35.58 10.79
C ASP A 410 -6.17 -35.06 11.16
N SER A 411 -6.47 -33.82 10.70
CA SER A 411 -7.51 -33.65 9.68
C SER A 411 -7.42 -32.32 8.92
N ILE A 412 -7.62 -32.46 7.61
CA ILE A 412 -7.71 -31.53 6.48
C ILE A 412 -8.97 -30.66 6.59
N LEU A 413 -8.93 -29.41 6.09
CA LEU A 413 -10.11 -28.77 5.49
C LEU A 413 -9.68 -27.83 4.37
N ALA A 414 -10.35 -27.96 3.23
CA ALA A 414 -10.21 -27.15 2.04
C ALA A 414 -11.58 -26.58 1.64
N ASP A 415 -11.49 -25.53 0.82
CA ASP A 415 -12.51 -24.94 -0.04
C ASP A 415 -13.48 -23.94 0.60
N LEU A 416 -13.85 -22.96 -0.25
CA LEU A 416 -15.10 -22.19 -0.31
C LEU A 416 -14.88 -20.69 -0.43
N ASN A 417 -14.92 -20.19 -1.66
CA ASN A 417 -15.86 -19.12 -2.03
C ASN A 417 -15.82 -18.80 -3.53
N LYS A 418 -16.57 -19.61 -4.30
CA LYS A 418 -17.15 -19.20 -5.58
C LYS A 418 -18.26 -18.17 -5.31
N ASP A 419 -17.94 -16.88 -5.24
CA ASP A 419 -18.87 -15.87 -4.71
C ASP A 419 -19.47 -14.87 -5.71
N GLY A 420 -19.28 -15.06 -7.02
CA GLY A 420 -20.16 -14.42 -8.03
C GLY A 420 -20.26 -12.91 -7.92
N LYS A 421 -19.20 -12.24 -7.46
CA LYS A 421 -19.10 -10.78 -7.46
C LYS A 421 -18.65 -10.30 -8.84
N ILE A 422 -19.16 -9.15 -9.23
CA ILE A 422 -18.74 -8.42 -10.43
C ILE A 422 -17.21 -8.35 -10.44
N ASP A 423 -16.63 -8.88 -11.50
CA ASP A 423 -15.23 -9.23 -11.54
C ASP A 423 -14.37 -7.98 -11.78
N VAL A 424 -13.57 -7.62 -10.77
CA VAL A 424 -12.54 -6.59 -10.88
C VAL A 424 -11.64 -6.86 -12.08
N GLN A 425 -11.45 -8.14 -12.43
CA GLN A 425 -10.67 -8.56 -13.57
C GLN A 425 -11.34 -8.24 -14.90
N GLU A 426 -12.66 -8.32 -15.04
CA GLU A 426 -13.33 -7.91 -16.29
C GLU A 426 -13.13 -6.40 -16.53
N LEU A 427 -13.21 -5.59 -15.47
CA LEU A 427 -12.97 -4.15 -15.55
C LEU A 427 -11.49 -3.79 -15.76
N LEU A 428 -10.56 -4.45 -15.04
CA LEU A 428 -9.12 -4.22 -15.21
C LEU A 428 -8.61 -4.72 -16.56
N LYS A 429 -9.12 -5.85 -17.04
CA LYS A 429 -8.79 -6.40 -18.35
C LYS A 429 -9.29 -5.49 -19.47
N ALA A 430 -10.52 -4.96 -19.37
CA ALA A 430 -11.03 -3.97 -20.31
C ALA A 430 -10.16 -2.70 -20.36
N LEU A 431 -9.67 -2.22 -19.21
CA LEU A 431 -8.75 -1.06 -19.15
C LEU A 431 -7.33 -1.39 -19.64
N GLN A 432 -6.87 -2.63 -19.48
CA GLN A 432 -5.54 -3.07 -19.94
C GLN A 432 -5.48 -3.27 -21.45
N GLU A 433 -6.52 -3.83 -22.05
CA GLU A 433 -6.65 -3.91 -23.52
C GLU A 433 -6.58 -2.50 -24.12
N GLN A 434 -7.25 -1.52 -23.50
CA GLN A 434 -7.19 -0.10 -23.88
C GLN A 434 -5.78 0.53 -23.75
N GLN A 435 -4.96 0.11 -22.78
CA GLN A 435 -3.61 0.65 -22.58
C GLN A 435 -2.55 -0.02 -23.46
N LYS A 436 -2.78 -1.24 -23.92
CA LYS A 436 -1.88 -1.94 -24.85
C LYS A 436 -1.94 -1.35 -26.26
N ASP A 437 -3.13 -0.97 -26.74
CA ASP A 437 -3.29 -0.41 -28.10
C ASP A 437 -2.62 0.97 -28.26
N LYS A 438 -2.52 1.80 -27.20
CA LYS A 438 -1.73 3.05 -27.22
C LYS A 438 -0.22 2.87 -27.42
N LYS A 439 0.29 1.63 -27.31
CA LYS A 439 1.72 1.32 -27.45
C LYS A 439 2.12 1.03 -28.89
N ASP A 440 1.16 0.68 -29.74
CA ASP A 440 1.38 0.39 -31.16
C ASP A 440 1.38 1.66 -32.04
N GLU A 441 1.13 2.85 -31.45
CA GLU A 441 1.13 4.14 -32.15
C GLU A 441 2.48 4.91 -32.09
N ASP A 442 3.43 4.47 -31.25
CA ASP A 442 4.78 5.06 -31.11
C ASP A 442 5.88 4.24 -31.83
N GLU A 443 5.51 3.20 -32.60
CA GLU A 443 6.37 2.48 -33.56
C GLU A 443 6.02 2.86 -35.01
#